data_AF-F9PTD5-F1
#
_entry.id   AF-F9PTD5-F1
#
_cell.length_a   1.000
_cell.length_b   1.000
_cell.length_c   1.000
_cell.angle_alpha   90.00
_cell.angle_beta   90.00
_cell.angle_gamma   90.00
#
_symmetry.space_group_name_H-M   'P 1'
#
loop_
_entity.id
_entity.type
_entity.pdbx_description
1 polymer ?
#
loop_
_entity_poly.entity_id
_entity_poly.type
_entity_poly.pdbx_seq_one_letter_code
_entity_poly.pdbx_strand_id
1 'polypeptide(L)'
;MEIFKNRFIAESLAKPDETIEEHTENLLKCLELLISLNYIDTEDSKILERAIIYHDVGKADFLFTERLKNNTKFDKFKEVPHNILSYYMMYIELNNFSNSFLNENNLASYAILNHHHYINNFKYITCEDNRKLILERLLNIYPDLDKNRKEKLDRNLKKIKDSYKENQMNFIKILGLLNKCDYSASAHIPVEFYPDFLEKGLDNLLNGWKREDDKASWNELQNFCKENKKKI
;
A
#
# COMPACT_ATOMS: atom_id res chain seq x y z
N MET A 1 1.27 -17.08 -2.06
CA MET A 1 2.05 -16.03 -1.36
C MET A 1 2.87 -16.69 -0.25
N GLU A 2 4.21 -16.58 -0.26
CA GLU A 2 5.07 -17.37 0.64
C GLU A 2 4.86 -17.05 2.13
N ILE A 3 4.69 -15.77 2.48
CA ILE A 3 4.44 -15.33 3.86
C ILE A 3 3.18 -15.98 4.47
N PHE A 4 2.15 -16.29 3.67
CA PHE A 4 0.92 -16.92 4.15
C PHE A 4 0.99 -18.45 4.30
N LYS A 5 2.15 -19.06 3.99
CA LYS A 5 2.46 -20.41 4.52
C LYS A 5 2.50 -20.38 6.05
N ASN A 6 2.84 -19.23 6.65
CA ASN A 6 2.64 -18.99 8.08
C ASN A 6 1.16 -18.70 8.36
N ARG A 7 0.41 -19.73 8.75
CA ARG A 7 -1.04 -19.62 9.01
C ARG A 7 -1.37 -18.65 10.15
N PHE A 8 -0.48 -18.45 11.11
CA PHE A 8 -0.68 -17.44 12.15
C PHE A 8 -0.81 -16.03 11.57
N ILE A 9 0.03 -15.68 10.58
CA ILE A 9 -0.07 -14.38 9.89
C ILE A 9 -1.31 -14.36 9.01
N ALA A 10 -1.53 -15.39 8.20
CA ALA A 10 -2.64 -15.46 7.25
C ALA A 10 -4.02 -15.30 7.92
N GLU A 11 -4.22 -15.98 9.06
CA GLU A 11 -5.51 -16.04 9.78
C GLU A 11 -5.69 -14.91 10.81
N SER A 12 -4.66 -14.07 11.02
CA SER A 12 -4.79 -12.88 11.86
C SER A 12 -5.76 -11.88 11.23
N LEU A 13 -6.45 -11.08 12.05
CA LEU A 13 -7.45 -10.14 11.58
C LEU A 13 -6.83 -8.86 11.02
N ALA A 14 -7.18 -8.50 9.79
CA ALA A 14 -6.92 -7.18 9.22
C ALA A 14 -8.00 -6.17 9.61
N LYS A 15 -9.25 -6.65 9.70
CA LYS A 15 -10.47 -5.95 10.12
C LYS A 15 -11.32 -6.89 11.00
N PRO A 16 -12.38 -6.41 11.67
CA PRO A 16 -13.19 -7.26 12.55
C PRO A 16 -13.75 -8.54 11.90
N ASP A 17 -13.99 -8.50 10.60
CA ASP A 17 -14.65 -9.53 9.79
C ASP A 17 -13.80 -10.03 8.61
N GLU A 18 -12.52 -9.66 8.56
CA GLU A 18 -11.64 -9.99 7.45
C GLU A 18 -10.21 -10.30 7.94
N THR A 19 -9.68 -11.44 7.51
CA THR A 19 -8.30 -11.84 7.79
C THR A 19 -7.30 -11.06 6.92
N ILE A 20 -6.01 -11.11 7.29
CA ILE A 20 -4.93 -10.51 6.50
C ILE A 20 -4.85 -11.16 5.11
N GLU A 21 -5.03 -12.48 5.02
CA GLU A 21 -5.03 -13.19 3.73
C GLU A 21 -6.20 -12.74 2.84
N GLU A 22 -7.43 -12.71 3.36
CA GLU A 22 -8.63 -12.29 2.62
C GLU A 22 -8.53 -10.83 2.14
N HIS A 23 -8.09 -9.90 3.02
CA HIS A 23 -7.89 -8.49 2.63
C HIS A 23 -6.84 -8.38 1.54
N THR A 24 -5.72 -9.11 1.67
CA THR A 24 -4.65 -9.12 0.65
C THR A 24 -5.17 -9.65 -0.69
N GLU A 25 -5.95 -10.73 -0.70
CA GLU A 25 -6.58 -11.26 -1.91
C GLU A 25 -7.51 -10.23 -2.57
N ASN A 26 -8.24 -9.44 -1.79
CA ASN A 26 -9.09 -8.37 -2.31
C ASN A 26 -8.27 -7.25 -2.98
N LEU A 27 -7.10 -6.89 -2.44
CA LEU A 27 -6.16 -5.97 -3.10
C LEU A 27 -5.53 -6.59 -4.36
N LEU A 28 -5.24 -7.89 -4.37
CA LEU A 28 -4.69 -8.56 -5.55
C LEU A 28 -5.69 -8.57 -6.72
N LYS A 29 -6.99 -8.75 -6.45
CA LYS A 29 -8.04 -8.56 -7.47
C LYS A 29 -8.05 -7.13 -8.03
N CYS A 30 -7.78 -6.13 -7.18
CA CYS A 30 -7.64 -4.75 -7.63
C CYS A 30 -6.43 -4.59 -8.58
N LEU A 31 -5.28 -5.18 -8.22
CA LEU A 31 -4.10 -5.19 -9.07
C LEU A 31 -4.36 -5.87 -10.43
N GLU A 32 -5.01 -7.03 -10.43
CA GLU A 32 -5.38 -7.76 -11.64
C GLU A 32 -6.24 -6.89 -12.58
N LEU A 33 -7.21 -6.15 -12.04
CA LEU A 33 -8.02 -5.23 -12.83
C LEU A 33 -7.15 -4.11 -13.43
N LEU A 34 -6.29 -3.47 -12.64
CA LEU A 34 -5.41 -2.40 -13.14
C LEU A 34 -4.46 -2.90 -14.25
N ILE A 35 -3.94 -4.12 -14.14
CA ILE A 35 -3.14 -4.77 -15.19
C ILE A 35 -3.98 -4.99 -16.44
N SER A 36 -5.19 -5.55 -16.30
CA SER A 36 -6.08 -5.83 -17.43
C SER A 36 -6.49 -4.57 -18.23
N LEU A 37 -6.52 -3.42 -17.55
CA LEU A 37 -6.79 -2.11 -18.13
C LEU A 37 -5.55 -1.45 -18.75
N ASN A 38 -4.38 -2.07 -18.68
CA ASN A 38 -3.08 -1.50 -19.05
C ASN A 38 -2.75 -0.20 -18.30
N TYR A 39 -3.23 -0.04 -17.06
CA TYR A 39 -2.96 1.15 -16.23
C TYR A 39 -1.65 1.06 -15.45
N ILE A 40 -1.04 -0.11 -15.44
CA ILE A 40 0.22 -0.40 -14.76
C ILE A 40 1.09 -1.28 -15.65
N ASP A 41 2.40 -0.99 -15.69
CA ASP A 41 3.35 -1.81 -16.43
C ASP A 41 3.82 -3.04 -15.62
N THR A 42 4.48 -3.97 -16.30
CA THR A 42 4.95 -5.25 -15.71
C THR A 42 5.93 -5.08 -14.56
N GLU A 43 6.69 -3.98 -14.51
CA GLU A 43 7.69 -3.76 -13.47
C GLU A 43 7.03 -3.18 -12.21
N ASP A 44 6.24 -2.13 -12.39
CA ASP A 44 5.43 -1.55 -11.33
C ASP A 44 4.47 -2.59 -10.73
N SER A 45 3.90 -3.48 -11.54
CA SER A 45 2.95 -4.49 -11.07
C SER A 45 3.58 -5.46 -10.06
N LYS A 46 4.83 -5.90 -10.29
CA LYS A 46 5.56 -6.77 -9.36
C LYS A 46 5.92 -6.05 -8.06
N ILE A 47 6.30 -4.78 -8.16
CA ILE A 47 6.62 -3.94 -7.00
C ILE A 47 5.36 -3.71 -6.16
N LEU A 48 4.23 -3.42 -6.81
CA LEU A 48 2.94 -3.22 -6.17
C LEU A 48 2.39 -4.51 -5.57
N GLU A 49 2.48 -5.65 -6.26
CA GLU A 49 2.10 -6.96 -5.71
C GLU A 49 2.85 -7.23 -4.40
N ARG A 50 4.17 -6.99 -4.39
CA ARG A 50 4.98 -7.11 -3.17
C ARG A 50 4.48 -6.14 -2.09
N ALA A 51 4.21 -4.88 -2.43
CA ALA A 51 3.68 -3.93 -1.45
C ALA A 51 2.33 -4.39 -0.87
N ILE A 52 1.43 -4.90 -1.72
CA ILE A 52 0.12 -5.45 -1.33
C ILE A 52 0.30 -6.61 -0.35
N ILE A 53 1.12 -7.59 -0.68
CA ILE A 53 1.33 -8.81 0.14
C ILE A 53 1.80 -8.46 1.56
N TYR A 54 2.62 -7.42 1.71
CA TYR A 54 3.28 -7.12 2.97
C TYR A 54 2.72 -5.91 3.72
N HIS A 55 1.91 -5.02 3.12
CA HIS A 55 1.56 -3.74 3.79
C HIS A 55 0.90 -3.93 5.16
N ASP A 56 0.07 -4.96 5.30
CA ASP A 56 -0.77 -5.21 6.47
C ASP A 56 -0.33 -6.37 7.36
N VAL A 57 0.74 -7.09 7.02
CA VAL A 57 1.15 -8.29 7.78
C VAL A 57 1.58 -7.97 9.21
N GLY A 58 2.00 -6.73 9.48
CA GLY A 58 2.26 -6.23 10.83
C GLY A 58 1.02 -6.22 11.74
N LYS A 59 -0.20 -6.35 11.20
CA LYS A 59 -1.43 -6.52 11.98
C LYS A 59 -1.51 -7.87 12.69
N ALA A 60 -0.63 -8.83 12.34
CA ALA A 60 -0.49 -10.10 13.04
C ALA A 60 0.05 -9.94 14.48
N ASP A 61 0.57 -8.78 14.87
CA ASP A 61 0.91 -8.53 16.28
C ASP A 61 -0.35 -8.64 17.15
N PHE A 62 -0.26 -9.41 18.24
CA PHE A 62 -1.43 -9.73 19.05
C PHE A 62 -2.11 -8.49 19.64
N LEU A 63 -1.36 -7.40 19.92
CA LEU A 63 -1.93 -6.17 20.47
C LEU A 63 -2.85 -5.48 19.47
N PHE A 64 -2.58 -5.60 18.16
CA PHE A 64 -3.47 -5.11 17.13
C PHE A 64 -4.82 -5.85 17.19
N THR A 65 -4.77 -7.17 17.31
CA THR A 65 -5.97 -8.01 17.43
C THR A 65 -6.73 -7.73 18.73
N GLU A 66 -6.05 -7.57 19.86
CA GLU A 66 -6.69 -7.18 21.13
C GLU A 66 -7.36 -5.83 21.01
N ARG A 67 -6.73 -4.87 20.34
CA ARG A 67 -7.31 -3.54 20.11
C ARG A 67 -8.55 -3.60 19.22
N LEU A 68 -8.54 -4.40 18.16
CA LEU A 68 -9.73 -4.63 17.34
C LEU A 68 -10.88 -5.23 18.15
N LYS A 69 -10.62 -6.31 18.92
CA LYS A 69 -11.62 -7.01 19.73
C LYS A 69 -12.23 -6.12 20.81
N ASN A 70 -11.40 -5.32 21.48
CA ASN A 70 -11.83 -4.46 22.58
C ASN A 70 -12.29 -3.08 22.12
N ASN A 71 -12.19 -2.77 20.82
CA ASN A 71 -12.47 -1.46 20.24
C ASN A 71 -11.76 -0.31 20.97
N THR A 72 -10.48 -0.51 21.31
CA THR A 72 -9.66 0.47 22.03
C THR A 72 -8.82 1.32 21.08
N LYS A 73 -8.18 2.37 21.61
CA LYS A 73 -7.24 3.20 20.86
C LYS A 73 -5.83 2.65 20.94
N PHE A 74 -5.03 2.95 19.92
CA PHE A 74 -3.62 2.59 19.83
C PHE A 74 -2.82 3.12 21.03
N ASP A 75 -2.12 2.22 21.73
CA ASP A 75 -1.23 2.56 22.86
C ASP A 75 0.22 2.67 22.39
N LYS A 76 0.67 3.91 22.20
CA LYS A 76 2.04 4.22 21.71
C LYS A 76 3.19 3.71 22.58
N PHE A 77 2.93 3.27 23.82
CA PHE A 77 3.95 2.76 24.72
C PHE A 77 4.07 1.22 24.68
N LYS A 78 3.08 0.53 24.10
CA LYS A 78 3.03 -0.93 24.03
C LYS A 78 2.97 -1.45 22.60
N GLU A 79 2.26 -0.74 21.75
CA GLU A 79 2.06 -1.10 20.35
C GLU A 79 3.11 -0.45 19.45
N VAL A 80 3.44 -1.16 18.37
CA VAL A 80 4.18 -0.62 17.23
C VAL A 80 3.20 -0.45 16.08
N PRO A 81 3.23 0.68 15.36
CA PRO A 81 2.38 0.85 14.19
C PRO A 81 2.62 -0.27 13.17
N HIS A 82 1.55 -0.89 12.68
CA HIS A 82 1.67 -2.11 11.87
C HIS A 82 2.46 -1.88 10.58
N ASN A 83 2.39 -0.71 9.95
CA ASN A 83 3.20 -0.35 8.78
C ASN A 83 4.72 -0.46 9.05
N ILE A 84 5.17 -0.17 10.28
CA ILE A 84 6.57 -0.34 10.70
C ILE A 84 6.92 -1.82 10.83
N LEU A 85 6.03 -2.61 11.46
CA LEU A 85 6.25 -4.06 11.59
C LEU A 85 6.24 -4.73 10.21
N SER A 86 5.25 -4.45 9.38
CA SER A 86 5.13 -4.89 7.99
C SER A 86 6.40 -4.67 7.18
N TYR A 87 6.98 -3.46 7.28
CA TYR A 87 8.28 -3.15 6.67
C TYR A 87 9.35 -4.16 7.12
N TYR A 88 9.50 -4.39 8.41
CA TYR A 88 10.50 -5.32 8.94
C TYR A 88 10.23 -6.78 8.57
N MET A 89 8.97 -7.21 8.61
CA MET A 89 8.55 -8.56 8.25
C MET A 89 8.90 -8.86 6.79
N MET A 90 8.67 -7.92 5.87
CA MET A 90 9.10 -8.06 4.48
C MET A 90 10.62 -8.28 4.36
N TYR A 91 11.43 -7.52 5.09
CA TYR A 91 12.89 -7.71 5.09
C TYR A 91 13.32 -9.08 5.61
N ILE A 92 12.64 -9.57 6.66
CA ILE A 92 12.91 -10.87 7.26
C ILE A 92 12.62 -11.98 6.26
N GLU A 93 11.41 -11.99 5.67
CA GLU A 93 10.96 -13.04 4.75
C GLU A 93 11.80 -13.08 3.46
N LEU A 94 12.11 -11.92 2.90
CA LEU A 94 12.94 -11.84 1.69
C LEU A 94 14.42 -12.12 1.97
N ASN A 95 14.80 -12.42 3.23
CA ASN A 95 16.16 -12.71 3.68
C ASN A 95 17.21 -11.67 3.23
N ASN A 96 16.79 -10.44 2.94
CA ASN A 96 17.62 -9.43 2.30
C ASN A 96 18.40 -8.57 3.31
N PHE A 97 18.93 -9.20 4.37
CA PHE A 97 19.89 -8.56 5.29
C PHE A 97 21.29 -8.37 4.67
N SER A 98 21.45 -8.72 3.39
CA SER A 98 22.65 -8.47 2.59
C SER A 98 22.76 -7.00 2.16
N ASN A 99 23.94 -6.60 1.68
CA ASN A 99 24.19 -5.21 1.31
C ASN A 99 23.47 -4.76 0.02
N SER A 100 22.97 -5.68 -0.82
CA SER A 100 22.27 -5.35 -2.08
C SER A 100 20.75 -5.52 -1.92
N PHE A 101 20.11 -4.55 -1.26
CA PHE A 101 18.67 -4.42 -1.36
C PHE A 101 18.35 -3.79 -2.72
N LEU A 102 17.64 -4.51 -3.58
CA LEU A 102 17.29 -4.07 -4.94
C LEU A 102 16.39 -2.82 -4.91
N ASN A 103 16.48 -2.00 -5.96
CA ASN A 103 15.69 -0.78 -6.09
C ASN A 103 14.17 -1.02 -5.99
N GLU A 104 13.68 -2.10 -6.60
CA GLU A 104 12.28 -2.55 -6.49
C GLU A 104 11.83 -2.75 -5.05
N ASN A 105 12.69 -3.34 -4.22
CA ASN A 105 12.34 -3.58 -2.83
C ASN A 105 12.34 -2.26 -2.05
N ASN A 106 13.19 -1.27 -2.40
CA ASN A 106 13.13 0.06 -1.78
C ASN A 106 11.77 0.73 -2.05
N LEU A 107 11.27 0.64 -3.30
CA LEU A 107 9.97 1.17 -3.69
C LEU A 107 8.83 0.52 -2.90
N ALA A 108 8.79 -0.81 -2.86
CA ALA A 108 7.80 -1.55 -2.07
C ALA A 108 7.91 -1.23 -0.57
N SER A 109 9.12 -1.25 0.00
CA SER A 109 9.39 -0.90 1.39
C SER A 109 8.88 0.49 1.74
N TYR A 110 9.09 1.48 0.87
CA TYR A 110 8.63 2.83 1.13
C TYR A 110 7.11 2.95 1.08
N ALA A 111 6.45 2.28 0.14
CA ALA A 111 5.00 2.23 0.06
C ALA A 111 4.41 1.59 1.32
N ILE A 112 4.93 0.42 1.73
CA ILE A 112 4.58 -0.25 2.98
C ILE A 112 4.86 0.65 4.18
N LEU A 113 6.01 1.31 4.23
CA LEU A 113 6.34 2.14 5.38
C LEU A 113 5.41 3.35 5.51
N ASN A 114 4.89 3.89 4.41
CA ASN A 114 4.20 5.18 4.37
C ASN A 114 2.73 5.15 3.91
N HIS A 115 2.10 3.98 3.77
CA HIS A 115 0.65 3.88 3.49
C HIS A 115 -0.23 4.44 4.62
N HIS A 116 0.36 4.68 5.79
CA HIS A 116 -0.25 5.41 6.88
C HIS A 116 0.57 6.63 7.30
N HIS A 117 -0.12 7.73 7.62
CA HIS A 117 0.47 9.05 7.87
C HIS A 117 0.35 9.54 9.31
N TYR A 118 0.07 8.65 10.27
CA TYR A 118 -0.19 9.06 11.66
C TYR A 118 1.05 9.53 12.43
N ILE A 119 2.24 9.13 12.00
CA ILE A 119 3.52 9.48 12.64
C ILE A 119 4.62 9.70 11.59
N ASN A 120 5.72 10.35 12.00
CA ASN A 120 6.94 10.36 11.20
C ASN A 120 7.65 9.00 11.36
N ASN A 121 7.37 8.07 10.45
CA ASN A 121 7.86 6.69 10.47
C ASN A 121 9.38 6.60 10.59
N PHE A 122 10.11 7.44 9.83
CA PHE A 122 11.57 7.46 9.89
C PHE A 122 12.10 7.92 11.25
N LYS A 123 11.50 8.95 11.86
CA LYS A 123 11.89 9.40 13.19
C LYS A 123 11.57 8.33 14.24
N TYR A 124 10.41 7.69 14.13
CA TYR A 124 9.96 6.64 15.04
C TYR A 124 10.96 5.49 15.09
N ILE A 125 11.36 4.97 13.93
CA ILE A 125 12.31 3.87 13.84
C ILE A 125 13.69 4.27 14.37
N THR A 126 14.14 5.51 14.18
CA THR A 126 15.47 5.92 14.67
C THR A 126 15.55 6.14 16.19
N CYS A 127 14.41 6.13 16.91
CA CYS A 127 14.38 6.28 18.36
C CYS A 127 14.75 4.95 19.06
N GLU A 128 15.68 5.00 20.02
CA GLU A 128 16.21 3.78 20.67
C GLU A 128 15.15 2.95 21.40
N ASP A 129 14.25 3.60 22.14
CA ASP A 129 13.20 2.92 22.90
C ASP A 129 12.19 2.23 21.95
N ASN A 130 11.79 2.91 20.88
CA ASN A 130 10.94 2.31 19.85
C ASN A 130 11.64 1.13 19.17
N ARG A 131 12.96 1.18 18.95
CA ARG A 131 13.71 0.04 18.37
C ARG A 131 13.71 -1.18 19.28
N LYS A 132 13.77 -0.98 20.60
CA LYS A 132 13.64 -2.08 21.57
C LYS A 132 12.24 -2.69 21.47
N LEU A 133 11.21 -1.85 21.44
CA LEU A 133 9.82 -2.29 21.31
C LEU A 133 9.56 -3.03 19.99
N ILE A 134 10.03 -2.50 18.86
CA ILE A 134 9.95 -3.15 17.54
C ILE A 134 10.56 -4.55 17.59
N LEU A 135 11.76 -4.70 18.14
CA LEU A 135 12.42 -6.00 18.23
C LEU A 135 11.63 -6.97 19.11
N GLU A 136 11.12 -6.50 20.25
CA GLU A 136 10.28 -7.30 21.13
C GLU A 136 9.03 -7.81 20.41
N ARG A 137 8.33 -6.93 19.69
CA ARG A 137 7.15 -7.31 18.89
C ARG A 137 7.50 -8.30 17.78
N LEU A 138 8.59 -8.06 17.05
CA LEU A 138 9.05 -8.98 16.00
C LEU A 138 9.43 -10.36 16.53
N LEU A 139 10.05 -10.45 17.71
CA LEU A 139 10.40 -11.74 18.33
C LEU A 139 9.17 -12.54 18.77
N ASN A 140 8.04 -11.87 19.05
CA ASN A 140 6.78 -12.58 19.32
C ASN A 140 6.22 -13.26 18.06
N ILE A 141 6.44 -12.67 16.88
CA ILE A 141 6.01 -13.22 15.58
C ILE A 141 7.04 -14.22 15.04
N TYR A 142 8.33 -13.94 15.24
CA TYR A 142 9.48 -14.73 14.80
C TYR A 142 10.40 -15.08 15.98
N PRO A 143 10.06 -16.11 16.78
CA PRO A 143 10.84 -16.49 17.96
C PRO A 143 12.31 -16.83 17.66
N ASP A 144 12.58 -17.39 16.47
CA ASP A 144 13.91 -17.80 16.03
C ASP A 144 14.72 -16.69 15.33
N LEU A 145 14.23 -15.44 15.35
CA LEU A 145 14.92 -14.31 14.74
C LEU A 145 16.26 -14.04 15.44
N ASP A 146 17.37 -14.18 14.69
CA ASP A 146 18.71 -13.87 15.20
C ASP A 146 18.80 -12.40 15.65
N LYS A 147 19.04 -12.21 16.96
CA LYS A 147 19.15 -10.89 17.60
C LYS A 147 20.28 -10.03 17.01
N ASN A 148 21.30 -10.63 16.40
CA ASN A 148 22.38 -9.89 15.72
C ASN A 148 21.93 -9.24 14.41
N ARG A 149 20.75 -9.61 13.87
CA ARG A 149 20.14 -8.94 12.71
C ARG A 149 19.64 -7.53 13.04
N LYS A 150 19.54 -7.16 14.34
CA LYS A 150 19.10 -5.85 14.85
C LYS A 150 19.85 -4.65 14.27
N GLU A 151 21.18 -4.73 14.10
CA GLU A 151 21.97 -3.58 13.62
C GLU A 151 21.84 -3.35 12.10
N LYS A 152 21.46 -4.39 11.35
CA LYS A 152 21.36 -4.31 9.88
C LYS A 152 20.06 -3.64 9.42
N LEU A 153 19.04 -3.70 10.27
CA LEU A 153 17.68 -3.24 10.00
C LEU A 153 17.57 -1.74 9.70
N ASP A 154 18.43 -0.90 10.31
CA ASP A 154 18.39 0.56 10.13
C ASP A 154 19.24 1.06 8.96
N ARG A 155 20.20 0.26 8.48
CA ARG A 155 21.07 0.65 7.36
C ARG A 155 20.28 0.82 6.05
N ASN A 156 19.17 0.10 5.91
CA ASN A 156 18.33 0.16 4.72
C ASN A 156 17.40 1.37 4.71
N LEU A 157 17.04 1.93 5.87
CA LEU A 157 16.24 3.16 5.93
C LEU A 157 16.96 4.35 5.28
N LYS A 158 18.28 4.43 5.47
CA LYS A 158 19.09 5.46 4.81
C LYS A 158 19.03 5.31 3.29
N LYS A 159 19.19 4.07 2.79
CA LYS A 159 19.08 3.79 1.35
C LYS A 159 17.72 4.19 0.79
N ILE A 160 16.63 3.86 1.49
CA ILE A 160 15.28 4.26 1.07
C ILE A 160 15.15 5.79 0.98
N LYS A 161 15.67 6.52 1.98
CA LYS A 161 15.65 8.00 1.95
C LYS A 161 16.47 8.56 0.80
N ASP A 162 17.64 7.99 0.54
CA ASP A 162 18.54 8.46 -0.51
C ASP A 162 17.93 8.15 -1.90
N SER A 163 17.44 6.92 -2.12
CA SER A 163 16.71 6.55 -3.35
C SER A 163 15.44 7.38 -3.58
N TYR A 164 14.70 7.73 -2.51
CA TYR A 164 13.54 8.61 -2.63
C TYR A 164 13.91 10.01 -3.13
N LYS A 165 15.04 10.57 -2.68
CA LYS A 165 15.52 11.87 -3.17
C LYS A 165 15.94 11.82 -4.63
N GLU A 166 16.47 10.69 -5.09
CA GLU A 166 16.91 10.49 -6.47
C GLU A 166 15.74 10.22 -7.42
N ASN A 167 14.69 9.54 -6.97
CA ASN A 167 13.58 9.10 -7.82
C ASN A 167 12.19 9.22 -7.16
N GLN A 168 11.86 10.41 -6.67
CA GLN A 168 10.61 10.65 -5.92
C GLN A 168 9.33 10.19 -6.66
N MET A 169 9.28 10.33 -7.99
CA MET A 169 8.09 10.01 -8.78
C MET A 169 7.69 8.54 -8.67
N ASN A 170 8.63 7.60 -8.82
CA ASN A 170 8.32 6.18 -8.75
C ASN A 170 7.84 5.77 -7.36
N PHE A 171 8.41 6.35 -6.30
CA PHE A 171 7.98 6.10 -4.93
C PHE A 171 6.54 6.58 -4.69
N ILE A 172 6.21 7.79 -5.13
CA ILE A 172 4.85 8.34 -5.02
C ILE A 172 3.86 7.51 -5.85
N LYS A 173 4.25 7.08 -7.05
CA LYS A 173 3.42 6.24 -7.92
C LYS A 173 3.03 4.93 -7.24
N ILE A 174 4.00 4.16 -6.76
CA ILE A 174 3.75 2.88 -6.07
C ILE A 174 2.94 3.08 -4.79
N LEU A 175 3.25 4.10 -3.98
CA LEU A 175 2.47 4.43 -2.78
C LEU A 175 1.01 4.80 -3.13
N GLY A 176 0.81 5.60 -4.17
CA GLY A 176 -0.52 5.99 -4.64
C GLY A 176 -1.33 4.80 -5.13
N LEU A 177 -0.71 3.88 -5.88
CA LEU A 177 -1.36 2.65 -6.35
C LEU A 177 -1.71 1.70 -5.20
N LEU A 178 -0.80 1.55 -4.21
CA LEU A 178 -1.08 0.76 -3.01
C LEU A 178 -2.29 1.31 -2.25
N ASN A 179 -2.29 2.63 -1.97
CA ASN A 179 -3.40 3.29 -1.29
C ASN A 179 -4.71 3.16 -2.08
N LYS A 180 -4.66 3.27 -3.42
CA LYS A 180 -5.83 3.09 -4.28
C LYS A 180 -6.42 1.68 -4.13
N CYS A 181 -5.57 0.65 -4.18
CA CYS A 181 -6.02 -0.74 -3.98
C CYS A 181 -6.57 -0.96 -2.57
N ASP A 182 -5.85 -0.51 -1.54
CA ASP A 182 -6.22 -0.70 -0.14
C ASP A 182 -7.55 -0.01 0.22
N TYR A 183 -7.75 1.24 -0.22
CA TYR A 183 -9.01 1.95 0.01
C TYR A 183 -10.17 1.31 -0.73
N SER A 184 -9.95 0.82 -1.94
CA SER A 184 -11.00 0.18 -2.74
C SER A 184 -11.42 -1.17 -2.16
N ALA A 185 -10.43 -1.99 -1.79
CA ALA A 185 -10.67 -3.26 -1.11
C ALA A 185 -11.36 -3.06 0.24
N SER A 186 -10.91 -2.06 1.02
CA SER A 186 -11.51 -1.73 2.31
C SER A 186 -12.95 -1.23 2.23
N ALA A 187 -13.32 -0.54 1.14
CA ALA A 187 -14.69 -0.10 0.90
C ALA A 187 -15.53 -1.12 0.11
N HIS A 188 -14.93 -2.26 -0.28
CA HIS A 188 -15.53 -3.24 -1.19
C HIS A 188 -16.13 -2.63 -2.47
N ILE A 189 -15.41 -1.66 -3.05
CA ILE A 189 -15.78 -1.00 -4.31
C ILE A 189 -14.78 -1.35 -5.42
N PRO A 190 -15.19 -1.24 -6.71
CA PRO A 190 -14.25 -1.37 -7.81
C PRO A 190 -13.09 -0.38 -7.68
N VAL A 191 -11.85 -0.87 -7.88
CA VAL A 191 -10.65 -0.02 -7.84
C VAL A 191 -10.61 0.98 -8.99
N GLU A 192 -11.26 0.65 -10.10
CA GLU A 192 -11.37 1.50 -11.27
C GLU A 192 -12.66 1.22 -12.02
N PHE A 193 -13.25 2.27 -12.60
CA PHE A 193 -14.35 2.14 -13.53
C PHE A 193 -13.82 2.32 -14.93
N TYR A 194 -14.03 1.32 -15.80
CA TYR A 194 -13.67 1.47 -17.20
C TYR A 194 -14.45 2.67 -17.79
N PRO A 195 -13.80 3.59 -18.51
CA PRO A 195 -14.42 4.86 -18.92
C PRO A 195 -15.42 4.72 -20.10
N ASP A 196 -16.07 3.58 -20.28
CA ASP A 196 -17.06 3.34 -21.34
C ASP A 196 -18.37 4.14 -21.17
N PHE A 197 -18.61 4.65 -19.96
CA PHE A 197 -19.78 5.47 -19.64
C PHE A 197 -19.59 6.97 -19.91
N LEU A 198 -18.35 7.44 -20.08
CA LEU A 198 -18.04 8.88 -20.12
C LEU A 198 -18.68 9.59 -21.30
N GLU A 199 -18.64 9.01 -22.50
CA GLU A 199 -19.23 9.62 -23.70
C GLU A 199 -20.72 9.87 -23.54
N LYS A 200 -21.45 8.83 -23.12
CA LYS A 200 -22.88 8.90 -22.85
C LYS A 200 -23.18 9.89 -21.73
N GLY A 201 -22.35 9.93 -20.69
CA GLY A 201 -22.47 10.89 -19.59
C GLY A 201 -22.32 12.34 -20.06
N LEU A 202 -21.30 12.62 -20.88
CA LEU A 202 -21.08 13.95 -21.46
C LEU A 202 -22.24 14.35 -22.37
N ASP A 203 -22.73 13.45 -23.23
CA ASP A 203 -23.85 13.77 -24.11
C ASP A 203 -25.14 14.05 -23.33
N ASN A 204 -25.40 13.28 -22.27
CA ASN A 204 -26.52 13.55 -21.36
C ASN A 204 -26.38 14.90 -20.65
N LEU A 205 -25.17 15.26 -20.21
CA LEU A 205 -24.89 16.56 -19.59
C LEU A 205 -25.20 17.71 -20.54
N LEU A 206 -24.69 17.65 -21.78
CA LEU A 206 -24.96 18.67 -22.79
C LEU A 206 -26.45 18.75 -23.14
N ASN A 207 -27.12 17.59 -23.27
CA ASN A 207 -28.56 17.55 -23.50
C ASN A 207 -29.34 18.17 -22.32
N GLY A 208 -28.83 18.05 -21.09
CA GLY A 208 -29.38 18.74 -19.92
C GLY A 208 -29.29 20.27 -20.08
N TRP A 209 -28.11 20.79 -20.40
CA TRP A 209 -27.92 22.23 -20.65
C TRP A 209 -28.79 22.74 -21.80
N LYS A 210 -28.94 21.95 -22.86
CA LYS A 210 -29.78 22.29 -24.02
C LYS A 210 -31.28 22.41 -23.72
N ARG A 211 -31.76 21.85 -22.61
CA ARG A 211 -33.15 22.05 -22.16
C ARG A 211 -33.37 23.43 -21.54
N GLU A 212 -32.32 24.05 -21.02
CA GLU A 212 -32.35 25.37 -20.40
C GLU A 212 -31.96 26.46 -21.41
N ASP A 213 -30.99 26.18 -22.28
CA ASP A 213 -30.52 27.06 -23.37
C ASP A 213 -30.26 26.23 -24.63
N ASP A 214 -31.09 26.42 -25.66
CA ASP A 214 -31.00 25.67 -26.93
C ASP A 214 -29.68 25.89 -27.68
N LYS A 215 -28.94 26.96 -27.36
CA LYS A 215 -27.63 27.28 -27.93
C LYS A 215 -26.46 26.68 -27.15
N ALA A 216 -26.71 26.02 -26.01
CA ALA A 216 -25.65 25.41 -25.21
C ALA A 216 -24.81 24.43 -26.06
N SER A 217 -23.49 24.63 -26.04
CA SER A 217 -22.52 23.81 -26.75
C SER A 217 -21.26 23.61 -25.92
N TRP A 218 -20.46 22.62 -26.29
CA TRP A 218 -19.11 22.50 -25.76
C TRP A 218 -18.27 23.70 -26.18
N ASN A 219 -17.39 24.15 -25.28
CA ASN A 219 -16.41 25.19 -25.59
C ASN A 219 -15.24 24.61 -26.41
N GLU A 220 -14.37 25.50 -26.89
CA GLU A 220 -13.23 25.12 -27.74
C GLU A 220 -12.32 24.08 -27.10
N LEU A 221 -11.99 24.21 -25.80
CA LEU A 221 -11.14 23.26 -25.08
C LEU A 221 -11.80 21.88 -24.97
N GLN A 222 -13.10 21.83 -24.68
CA GLN A 222 -13.85 20.57 -24.57
C GLN A 222 -13.95 19.87 -25.93
N ASN A 223 -14.18 20.61 -27.02
CA ASN A 223 -14.16 20.06 -28.37
C ASN A 223 -12.75 19.56 -28.75
N PHE A 224 -11.70 20.32 -28.44
CA PHE A 224 -10.32 19.91 -28.65
C PHE A 224 -10.00 18.59 -27.94
N CYS A 225 -10.37 18.46 -26.65
CA CYS A 225 -10.21 17.21 -25.91
C CYS A 225 -11.01 16.06 -26.54
N LYS A 226 -12.23 16.33 -27.02
CA LYS A 226 -13.06 15.31 -27.67
C LYS A 226 -12.46 14.78 -28.97
N GLU A 227 -11.81 15.64 -29.74
CA GLU A 227 -11.17 15.28 -31.01
C GLU A 227 -9.85 14.54 -30.83
N ASN A 228 -9.16 14.71 -29.69
CA ASN A 228 -7.83 14.16 -29.46
C ASN A 228 -7.79 12.94 -28.51
N LYS A 229 -8.92 12.25 -28.28
CA LYS A 229 -9.04 11.10 -27.35
C LYS A 229 -8.07 9.92 -27.61
N LYS A 230 -7.62 9.74 -28.85
CA LYS A 230 -6.79 8.59 -29.27
C LYS A 230 -5.30 8.92 -29.47
N LYS A 231 -4.84 10.11 -29.09
CA LYS A 231 -3.43 10.51 -29.18
C LYS A 231 -2.78 10.47 -27.81
N ILE A 232 -2.61 9.28 -27.24
CA ILE A 232 -1.68 9.03 -26.12
C ILE A 232 -0.99 7.71 -26.40
#